data_AF-G4CTX3-F1
#
_entry.id   AF-G4CTX3-F1
#
_cell.length_a   1.000
_cell.length_b   1.000
_cell.length_c   1.000
_cell.angle_alpha   90.00
_cell.angle_beta   90.00
_cell.angle_gamma   90.00
#
_symmetry.space_group_name_H-M   'P 1'
#
loop_
_entity.id
_entity.type
_entity.pdbx_description
1 polymer ?
#
loop_
_entity_poly.entity_id
_entity_poly.type
_entity_poly.pdbx_seq_one_letter_code
_entity_poly.pdbx_strand_id
1 'polypeptide(L)'
;MGKSSQPQKIVEFLQANPLRKFTARQIAQAITEQYPHDYQNKKSKFADGKAFIQQVVSEIGSHKGAVLKLCPAIRMQDKPRPRLFWFDPSHQQDNGLVVDESAYAASEQDLYPLMMCFLSSNLGLYGLRIDEKRSKNNRGSRGNHWLHPDIVAMQALDKAWQNDVRQCAQLGAGQHVLLWSFE
;
A
#
# COMPACT_ATOMS: atom_id res chain seq x y z
N MET A 1 14.14 17.31 -33.57
CA MET A 1 13.74 16.39 -32.48
C MET A 1 12.89 17.19 -31.51
N GLY A 2 11.60 16.88 -31.42
CA GLY A 2 10.67 17.66 -30.59
C GLY A 2 11.03 17.56 -29.11
N LYS A 3 10.91 18.66 -28.37
CA LYS A 3 11.11 18.68 -26.91
C LYS A 3 10.13 17.69 -26.28
N SER A 4 10.62 16.53 -25.80
CA SER A 4 9.78 15.62 -25.03
C SER A 4 9.44 16.28 -23.69
N SER A 5 8.18 16.17 -23.30
CA SER A 5 7.68 16.76 -22.06
C SER A 5 8.36 16.10 -20.85
N GLN A 6 8.48 16.83 -19.74
CA GLN A 6 9.04 16.30 -18.49
C GLN A 6 8.42 14.95 -18.08
N PRO A 7 7.08 14.74 -18.10
CA PRO A 7 6.50 13.44 -17.77
C PRO A 7 6.87 12.34 -18.77
N GLN A 8 6.98 12.63 -20.07
CA GLN A 8 7.42 11.64 -21.08
C GLN A 8 8.82 11.11 -20.79
N LYS A 9 9.77 11.98 -20.47
CA LYS A 9 11.15 11.57 -20.12
C LYS A 9 11.19 10.66 -18.89
N ILE A 10 10.34 10.92 -17.90
CA ILE A 10 10.22 10.08 -16.70
C ILE A 10 9.68 8.70 -17.08
N VAL A 11 8.65 8.65 -17.93
CA VAL A 11 8.08 7.38 -18.41
C VAL A 11 9.12 6.58 -19.20
N GLU A 12 9.81 7.20 -20.15
CA GLU A 12 10.86 6.57 -20.96
C GLU A 12 11.98 5.98 -20.08
N PHE A 13 12.44 6.74 -19.08
CA PHE A 13 13.47 6.27 -18.14
C PHE A 13 13.02 5.06 -17.31
N LEU A 14 11.78 5.08 -16.80
CA LEU A 14 11.23 3.99 -16.00
C LEU A 14 10.95 2.74 -16.85
N GLN A 15 10.48 2.91 -18.09
CA GLN A 15 10.27 1.81 -19.04
C GLN A 15 11.59 1.14 -19.44
N ALA A 16 12.67 1.90 -19.60
CA ALA A 16 14.00 1.35 -19.87
C ALA A 16 14.56 0.54 -18.68
N ASN A 17 14.03 0.72 -17.47
CA ASN A 17 14.47 0.04 -16.26
C ASN A 17 13.29 -0.66 -15.55
N PRO A 18 12.73 -1.73 -16.15
CA PRO A 18 11.58 -2.43 -15.59
C PRO A 18 11.91 -3.05 -14.21
N LEU A 19 10.91 -3.12 -13.34
CA LEU A 19 10.94 -3.72 -11.99
C LEU A 19 11.93 -3.09 -10.99
N ARG A 20 12.68 -2.07 -11.39
CA ARG A 20 13.63 -1.39 -10.52
C ARG A 20 13.00 -0.15 -9.89
N LYS A 21 13.17 -0.02 -8.57
CA LYS A 21 12.66 1.11 -7.79
C LYS A 21 13.66 2.26 -7.79
N PHE A 22 13.18 3.46 -8.08
CA PHE A 22 13.97 4.68 -8.09
C PHE A 22 13.35 5.76 -7.21
N THR A 23 14.21 6.53 -6.56
CA THR A 23 13.80 7.77 -5.88
C THR A 23 13.68 8.90 -6.89
N ALA A 24 12.91 9.94 -6.56
CA ALA A 24 12.81 11.14 -7.39
C ALA A 24 14.19 11.78 -7.68
N ARG A 25 15.14 11.67 -6.74
CA ARG A 25 16.51 12.18 -6.90
C ARG A 25 17.31 11.39 -7.94
N GLN A 26 17.21 10.06 -7.91
CA GLN A 26 17.86 9.19 -8.89
C GLN A 26 17.28 9.42 -10.30
N ILE A 27 15.95 9.57 -10.40
CA ILE A 27 15.30 9.90 -11.67
C ILE A 27 15.79 11.26 -12.17
N ALA A 28 15.85 12.27 -11.30
CA ALA A 28 16.33 13.60 -11.66
C ALA A 28 17.76 13.57 -12.21
N GLN A 29 18.67 12.83 -11.57
CA GLN A 29 20.04 12.67 -12.06
C GLN A 29 20.07 12.00 -13.43
N ALA A 30 19.39 10.86 -13.58
CA ALA A 30 19.39 10.10 -14.82
C ALA A 30 18.79 10.88 -16.01
N ILE A 31 17.65 11.57 -15.83
CA ILE A 31 17.05 12.35 -16.93
C ILE A 31 17.91 13.57 -17.31
N THR A 32 18.63 14.15 -16.34
CA THR A 32 19.54 15.27 -16.64
C THR A 32 20.80 14.84 -17.39
N GLU A 33 21.26 13.61 -17.17
CA GLU A 33 22.36 12.99 -17.89
C GLU A 33 21.93 12.52 -19.29
N GLN A 34 20.71 11.98 -19.42
CA GLN A 34 20.17 11.45 -20.66
C GLN A 34 19.72 12.54 -21.65
N TYR A 35 19.23 13.69 -21.17
CA TYR A 35 18.75 14.81 -22.00
C TYR A 35 19.48 16.13 -21.68
N PRO A 36 20.81 16.21 -21.86
CA PRO A 36 21.59 17.36 -21.41
C PRO A 36 21.16 18.67 -22.10
N HIS A 37 20.83 18.62 -23.40
CA HIS A 37 20.42 19.79 -24.17
C HIS A 37 19.15 20.48 -23.64
N ASP A 38 18.22 19.72 -23.06
CA ASP A 38 16.96 20.28 -22.55
C ASP A 38 17.13 20.96 -21.19
N TYR A 39 18.14 20.54 -20.43
CA TYR A 39 18.41 21.08 -19.10
C TYR A 39 19.52 22.13 -19.07
N GLN A 40 20.30 22.33 -20.15
CA GLN A 40 21.39 23.32 -20.22
C GLN A 40 20.95 24.74 -19.84
N ASN A 41 19.86 25.24 -20.45
CA ASN A 41 19.31 26.58 -20.17
C ASN A 41 18.74 26.73 -18.76
N LYS A 42 18.37 25.61 -18.14
CA LYS A 42 17.81 25.59 -16.78
C LYS A 42 18.94 25.51 -15.77
N LYS A 43 19.98 24.71 -16.05
CA LYS A 43 21.19 24.54 -15.24
C LYS A 43 21.96 25.85 -15.11
N SER A 44 22.04 26.67 -16.16
CA SER A 44 22.73 27.98 -16.12
C SER A 44 22.08 29.00 -15.18
N LYS A 45 20.81 28.79 -14.77
CA LYS A 45 20.10 29.66 -13.81
C LYS A 45 20.39 29.35 -12.35
N PHE A 46 21.11 28.27 -12.05
CA PHE A 46 21.44 27.86 -10.69
C PHE A 46 22.95 27.94 -10.46
N ALA A 47 23.36 28.50 -9.33
CA ALA A 47 24.76 28.57 -8.93
C ALA A 47 25.31 27.21 -8.45
N ASP A 48 24.45 26.36 -7.87
CA ASP A 48 24.81 25.05 -7.33
C ASP A 48 24.06 23.92 -8.06
N GLY A 49 24.81 22.88 -8.45
CA GLY A 49 24.25 21.67 -9.04
C GLY A 49 23.28 20.94 -8.09
N LYS A 50 23.47 21.05 -6.77
CA LYS A 50 22.52 20.45 -5.80
C LYS A 50 21.18 21.16 -5.82
N ALA A 51 21.16 22.49 -5.90
CA ALA A 51 19.93 23.27 -5.99
C ALA A 51 19.17 22.98 -7.30
N PHE A 52 19.91 22.83 -8.41
CA PHE A 52 19.34 22.41 -9.68
C PHE A 52 18.66 21.03 -9.61
N ILE A 53 19.34 20.02 -9.06
CA ILE A 53 18.73 18.68 -8.90
C ILE A 53 17.51 18.73 -7.98
N GLN A 54 17.57 19.50 -6.88
CA GLN A 54 16.43 19.66 -5.98
C GLN A 54 15.21 20.28 -6.69
N GLN A 55 15.42 21.24 -7.59
CA GLN A 55 14.34 21.80 -8.42
C GLN A 55 13.71 20.74 -9.33
N VAL A 56 14.53 19.91 -9.99
CA VAL A 56 14.04 18.82 -10.85
C VAL A 56 13.29 17.76 -10.04
N VAL A 57 13.75 17.46 -8.82
CA VAL A 57 13.05 16.56 -7.88
C VAL A 57 11.66 17.09 -7.53
N SER A 58 11.54 18.38 -7.24
CA SER A 58 10.24 19.02 -6.97
C SER A 58 9.30 18.94 -8.17
N GLU A 59 9.82 19.09 -9.38
CA GLU A 59 9.05 18.95 -10.62
C GLU A 59 8.58 17.51 -10.84
N ILE A 60 9.42 16.50 -10.59
CA ILE A 60 8.98 15.10 -10.66
C ILE A 60 7.83 14.86 -9.67
N GLY A 61 7.92 15.45 -8.47
CA GLY A 61 6.85 15.39 -7.47
C GLY A 61 5.53 16.03 -7.92
N SER A 62 5.59 17.15 -8.64
CA SER A 62 4.38 17.84 -9.14
C SER A 62 3.77 17.14 -10.37
N HIS A 63 4.58 16.53 -11.23
CA HIS A 63 4.13 15.85 -12.45
C HIS A 63 3.65 14.41 -12.21
N LYS A 64 3.59 13.94 -10.95
CA LYS A 64 3.17 12.57 -10.60
C LYS A 64 1.86 12.13 -11.29
N GLY A 65 0.85 13.01 -11.31
CA GLY A 65 -0.45 12.70 -11.91
C GLY A 65 -0.38 12.60 -13.43
N ALA A 66 0.45 13.43 -14.07
CA ALA A 66 0.67 13.38 -15.51
C ALA A 66 1.42 12.11 -15.94
N VAL A 67 2.41 11.68 -15.15
CA VAL A 67 3.15 10.43 -15.39
C VAL A 67 2.22 9.21 -15.31
N LEU A 68 1.38 9.13 -14.29
CA LEU A 68 0.41 8.04 -14.13
C LEU A 68 -0.66 8.03 -15.22
N LYS A 69 -1.11 9.21 -15.68
CA LYS A 69 -2.04 9.33 -16.81
C LYS A 69 -1.40 8.89 -18.13
N LEU A 70 -0.12 9.18 -18.32
CA LEU A 70 0.60 8.82 -19.55
C LEU A 70 0.93 7.32 -19.61
N CYS A 71 1.28 6.72 -18.47
CA CYS A 71 1.56 5.29 -18.37
C CYS A 71 1.00 4.70 -17.07
N PRO A 72 -0.16 4.01 -17.13
CA PRO A 72 -0.79 3.37 -15.98
C PRO A 72 0.06 2.26 -15.32
N ALA A 73 1.00 1.67 -16.06
CA ALA A 73 1.90 0.62 -15.59
C ALA A 73 3.02 1.14 -14.65
N ILE A 74 3.13 2.46 -14.47
CA ILE A 74 4.05 3.04 -13.49
C ILE A 74 3.41 3.04 -12.12
N ARG A 75 4.12 2.49 -11.14
CA ARG A 75 3.71 2.46 -9.75
C ARG A 75 4.54 3.42 -8.91
N MET A 76 3.93 3.89 -7.83
CA MET A 76 4.55 4.82 -6.89
C MET A 76 4.19 4.41 -5.46
N GLN A 77 5.19 4.47 -4.59
CA GLN A 77 5.04 4.24 -3.15
C GLN A 77 5.32 5.54 -2.40
N ASP A 78 4.31 6.10 -1.73
CA ASP A 78 4.46 7.37 -0.98
C ASP A 78 5.01 7.16 0.44
N LYS A 79 4.77 5.98 1.03
CA LYS A 79 5.21 5.60 2.39
C LYS A 79 5.83 4.19 2.41
N PRO A 80 6.89 3.96 3.22
CA PRO A 80 7.68 4.95 3.96
C PRO A 80 8.47 5.86 3.01
N ARG A 81 8.90 7.04 3.50
CA ARG A 81 9.79 7.93 2.74
C ARG A 81 11.20 7.33 2.68
N PRO A 82 11.96 7.53 1.60
CA PRO A 82 11.67 8.38 0.42
C PRO A 82 10.69 7.74 -0.57
N ARG A 83 10.00 8.60 -1.36
CA ARG A 83 9.07 8.15 -2.41
C ARG A 83 9.81 7.33 -3.46
N LEU A 84 9.22 6.21 -3.86
CA LEU A 84 9.75 5.32 -4.89
C LEU A 84 8.82 5.26 -6.10
N PHE A 85 9.42 5.16 -7.29
CA PHE A 85 8.75 4.98 -8.58
C PHE A 85 9.36 3.76 -9.28
N TRP A 86 8.54 2.94 -9.92
CA TRP A 86 9.01 1.84 -10.77
C TRP A 86 8.01 1.56 -11.89
N PHE A 87 8.51 0.98 -12.97
CA PHE A 87 7.66 0.43 -14.03
C PHE A 87 7.45 -1.06 -13.77
N ASP A 88 6.20 -1.51 -13.81
CA ASP A 88 5.86 -2.92 -13.70
C ASP A 88 5.21 -3.41 -15.00
N PRO A 89 5.94 -4.18 -15.84
CA PRO A 89 5.41 -4.73 -17.08
C PRO A 89 4.21 -5.65 -16.85
N SER A 90 4.16 -6.34 -15.70
CA SER A 90 3.09 -7.29 -15.36
C SER A 90 1.74 -6.58 -15.16
N HIS A 91 1.79 -5.30 -14.78
CA HIS A 91 0.61 -4.46 -14.68
C HIS A 91 0.16 -3.82 -16.00
N GLN A 92 0.86 -4.04 -17.12
CA GLN A 92 0.30 -3.63 -18.43
C GLN A 92 -0.96 -4.41 -18.80
N GLN A 93 -1.15 -5.62 -18.23
CA GLN A 93 -2.40 -6.38 -18.39
C GLN A 93 -3.48 -6.00 -17.38
N ASP A 94 -3.14 -5.18 -16.39
CA ASP A 94 -4.07 -4.61 -15.44
C ASP A 94 -4.55 -3.26 -15.99
N ASN A 95 -5.11 -3.31 -17.20
CA ASN A 95 -5.91 -2.24 -17.79
C ASN A 95 -7.10 -2.01 -16.87
N GLY A 96 -6.89 -1.22 -15.81
CA GLY A 96 -7.91 -0.91 -14.83
C GLY A 96 -8.77 -2.13 -14.47
N LEU A 97 -8.42 -2.81 -13.38
CA LEU A 97 -9.45 -3.00 -12.38
C LEU A 97 -9.90 -1.60 -11.92
N VAL A 98 -10.62 -0.89 -12.80
CA VAL A 98 -11.84 -0.21 -12.40
C VAL A 98 -12.60 -1.36 -11.77
N VAL A 99 -12.44 -1.52 -10.46
CA VAL A 99 -13.46 -2.20 -9.68
C VAL A 99 -14.67 -1.34 -9.98
N ASP A 100 -15.46 -1.81 -10.94
CA ASP A 100 -16.75 -1.25 -11.22
C ASP A 100 -17.49 -1.35 -9.88
N GLU A 101 -17.54 -0.25 -9.14
CA GLU A 101 -18.30 -0.18 -7.88
C GLU A 101 -19.76 -0.54 -8.13
N SER A 102 -20.23 -0.50 -9.39
CA SER A 102 -21.55 -0.96 -9.79
C SER A 102 -21.67 -2.48 -10.04
N ALA A 103 -20.55 -3.21 -10.18
CA ALA A 103 -20.54 -4.67 -10.35
C ALA A 103 -20.59 -5.45 -9.03
N TYR A 104 -20.27 -4.81 -7.91
CA TYR A 104 -20.55 -5.33 -6.57
C TYR A 104 -21.76 -4.61 -5.98
N ALA A 105 -22.95 -4.92 -6.51
CA ALA A 105 -24.19 -4.79 -5.74
C ALA A 105 -24.26 -5.80 -4.56
N ALA A 106 -23.09 -6.25 -4.09
CA ALA A 106 -22.93 -7.09 -2.93
C ALA A 106 -23.10 -6.19 -1.71
N SER A 107 -24.02 -6.56 -0.84
CA SER A 107 -24.09 -5.95 0.46
C SER A 107 -22.77 -6.19 1.21
N GLU A 108 -22.44 -5.34 2.16
CA GLU A 108 -21.27 -5.54 3.02
C GLU A 108 -21.25 -6.96 3.64
N GLN A 109 -22.43 -7.50 3.94
CA GLN A 109 -22.60 -8.85 4.48
C GLN A 109 -22.10 -9.95 3.55
N ASP A 110 -22.20 -9.73 2.23
CA ASP A 110 -21.75 -10.69 1.22
C ASP A 110 -20.22 -10.75 1.13
N LEU A 111 -19.51 -9.75 1.67
CA LEU A 111 -18.05 -9.69 1.71
C LEU A 111 -17.45 -10.39 2.95
N TYR A 112 -18.23 -10.57 4.02
CA TYR A 112 -17.73 -11.19 5.25
C TYR A 112 -17.19 -12.62 5.07
N PRO A 113 -17.82 -13.52 4.28
CA PRO A 113 -17.26 -14.84 4.02
C PRO A 113 -15.89 -14.78 3.34
N LEU A 114 -15.71 -13.87 2.37
CA LEU A 114 -14.43 -13.66 1.69
C LEU A 114 -13.37 -13.17 2.69
N MET A 115 -13.73 -12.22 3.54
CA MET A 115 -12.83 -11.70 4.57
C MET A 115 -12.44 -12.79 5.57
N MET A 116 -13.39 -13.59 6.08
CA MET A 116 -13.10 -14.72 6.98
C MET A 116 -12.18 -15.77 6.31
N CYS A 117 -12.38 -16.03 5.01
CA CYS A 117 -11.50 -16.91 4.24
C CYS A 117 -10.06 -16.38 4.17
N PHE A 118 -9.90 -15.08 3.93
CA PHE A 118 -8.59 -14.43 3.95
C PHE A 118 -7.94 -14.46 5.34
N LEU A 119 -8.69 -14.13 6.39
CA LEU A 119 -8.20 -14.14 7.78
C LEU A 119 -7.65 -15.52 8.17
N SER A 120 -8.36 -16.59 7.81
CA SER A 120 -7.95 -17.96 8.10
C SER A 120 -6.76 -18.43 7.26
N SER A 121 -6.80 -18.20 5.94
CA SER A 121 -5.79 -18.72 5.00
C SER A 121 -4.48 -17.96 5.07
N ASN A 122 -4.53 -16.62 5.16
CA ASN A 122 -3.35 -15.76 5.06
C ASN A 122 -2.77 -15.38 6.42
N LEU A 123 -3.61 -15.21 7.44
CA LEU A 123 -3.19 -14.72 8.76
C LEU A 123 -3.28 -15.79 9.86
N GLY A 124 -3.85 -16.96 9.57
CA GLY A 124 -4.05 -18.03 10.57
C GLY A 124 -5.03 -17.64 11.68
N LEU A 125 -5.89 -16.65 11.42
CA LEU A 125 -6.87 -16.13 12.36
C LEU A 125 -8.19 -16.88 12.20
N TYR A 126 -8.80 -17.25 13.33
CA TYR A 126 -10.13 -17.85 13.32
C TYR A 126 -11.20 -16.76 13.41
N GLY A 127 -11.75 -16.37 12.26
CA GLY A 127 -12.77 -15.33 12.15
C GLY A 127 -14.20 -15.84 12.34
N LEU A 128 -15.04 -15.03 12.98
CA LEU A 128 -16.48 -15.23 13.15
C LEU A 128 -17.23 -13.90 13.01
N ARG A 129 -18.38 -13.92 12.35
CA ARG A 129 -19.30 -12.78 12.30
C ARG A 129 -20.08 -12.67 13.62
N ILE A 130 -20.24 -11.46 14.15
CA ILE A 130 -21.11 -11.20 15.29
C ILE A 130 -22.58 -11.15 14.82
N ASP A 131 -23.47 -11.76 15.60
CA ASP A 131 -24.92 -11.59 15.44
C ASP A 131 -25.39 -10.49 16.39
N GLU A 132 -25.52 -9.28 15.86
CA GLU A 132 -25.82 -8.06 16.60
C GLU A 132 -27.19 -8.16 17.31
N LYS A 133 -28.13 -8.93 16.73
CA LYS A 133 -29.46 -9.19 17.28
C LYS A 133 -29.42 -9.98 18.58
N ARG A 134 -28.36 -10.75 18.80
CA ARG A 134 -28.14 -11.54 20.04
C ARG A 134 -27.32 -10.78 21.08
N SER A 135 -26.68 -9.68 20.70
CA SER A 135 -25.91 -8.87 21.63
C SER A 135 -26.85 -8.10 22.57
N LYS A 136 -26.54 -8.11 23.88
CA LYS A 136 -27.27 -7.34 24.90
C LYS A 136 -26.27 -6.63 25.78
N ASN A 137 -26.44 -5.33 25.97
CA ASN A 137 -25.63 -4.55 26.89
C ASN A 137 -26.28 -4.48 28.28
N ASN A 138 -26.07 -5.51 29.10
CA ASN A 138 -26.62 -5.56 30.46
C ASN A 138 -25.74 -4.83 31.51
N ARG A 139 -24.60 -4.25 31.12
CA ARG A 139 -23.57 -3.73 32.04
C ARG A 139 -23.32 -2.22 31.91
N GLY A 140 -24.17 -1.49 31.18
CA GLY A 140 -24.06 -0.05 31.01
C GLY A 140 -23.02 0.40 29.98
N SER A 141 -22.73 1.69 29.94
CA SER A 141 -21.78 2.27 28.98
C SER A 141 -20.40 1.62 29.13
N ARG A 142 -19.80 1.16 28.01
CA ARG A 142 -18.53 0.40 27.96
C ARG A 142 -18.50 -0.95 28.68
N GLY A 143 -19.64 -1.47 29.13
CA GLY A 143 -19.72 -2.78 29.77
C GLY A 143 -19.43 -3.96 28.84
N ASN A 144 -19.56 -3.75 27.53
CA ASN A 144 -19.20 -4.73 26.50
C ASN A 144 -18.59 -3.99 25.28
N HIS A 145 -17.28 -4.16 25.08
CA HIS A 145 -16.56 -3.58 23.93
C HIS A 145 -16.82 -4.33 22.61
N TRP A 146 -17.47 -5.48 22.66
CA TRP A 146 -17.72 -6.37 21.52
C TRP A 146 -19.15 -6.26 20.99
N LEU A 147 -19.84 -5.14 21.26
CA LEU A 147 -21.23 -4.92 20.81
C LEU A 147 -21.33 -4.54 19.33
N HIS A 148 -20.28 -3.98 18.76
CA HIS A 148 -20.31 -3.27 17.49
C HIS A 148 -19.38 -3.75 16.37
N PRO A 149 -18.39 -4.66 16.57
CA PRO A 149 -17.62 -5.13 15.43
C PRO A 149 -18.41 -6.16 14.61
N ASP A 150 -18.35 -6.06 13.29
CA ASP A 150 -19.05 -6.97 12.38
C ASP A 150 -18.40 -8.36 12.36
N ILE A 151 -17.06 -8.40 12.38
CA ILE A 151 -16.27 -9.62 12.46
C ILE A 151 -15.32 -9.53 13.65
N VAL A 152 -15.19 -10.64 14.36
CA VAL A 152 -14.14 -10.87 15.35
C VAL A 152 -13.26 -12.02 14.91
N ALA A 153 -11.98 -11.98 15.28
CA ALA A 153 -11.11 -13.12 15.05
C ALA A 153 -10.27 -13.47 16.27
N MET A 154 -9.99 -14.75 16.43
CA MET A 154 -9.15 -15.28 17.49
C MET A 154 -7.83 -15.79 16.91
N GLN A 155 -6.73 -15.41 17.55
CA GLN A 155 -5.40 -15.94 17.28
C GLN A 155 -4.93 -16.76 18.47
N ALA A 156 -4.78 -18.06 18.26
CA ALA A 156 -4.17 -18.95 19.24
C ALA A 156 -2.64 -18.89 19.11
N LEU A 157 -1.96 -18.27 20.07
CA LEU A 157 -0.50 -18.14 20.09
C LEU A 157 0.19 -19.45 20.46
N ASP A 158 -0.53 -20.29 21.20
CA ASP A 158 -0.05 -21.53 21.77
C ASP A 158 -0.05 -22.71 20.79
N LYS A 159 -0.58 -22.57 19.57
CA LYS A 159 -0.61 -23.64 18.56
C LYS A 159 0.78 -24.19 18.22
N ALA A 160 1.80 -23.34 18.23
CA ALA A 160 3.18 -23.71 17.92
C ALA A 160 4.01 -24.10 19.16
N TRP A 161 3.45 -23.99 20.38
CA TRP A 161 4.19 -24.22 21.60
C TRP A 161 4.29 -25.71 21.94
N GLN A 162 5.40 -26.09 22.56
CA GLN A 162 5.53 -27.39 23.19
C GLN A 162 4.63 -27.47 24.43
N ASN A 163 4.20 -28.69 24.78
CA ASN A 163 3.25 -28.93 25.88
C ASN A 163 3.71 -28.31 27.21
N ASP A 164 5.01 -28.43 27.53
CA ASP A 164 5.58 -27.90 28.77
C ASP A 164 5.47 -26.37 28.85
N VAL A 165 5.76 -25.68 27.73
CA VAL A 165 5.63 -24.21 27.62
C VAL A 165 4.17 -23.78 27.75
N ARG A 166 3.24 -24.52 27.13
CA ARG A 166 1.80 -24.25 27.27
C ARG A 166 1.35 -24.39 28.73
N GLN A 167 1.80 -25.43 29.42
CA GLN A 167 1.48 -25.66 30.83
C GLN A 167 2.05 -24.55 31.73
N CYS A 168 3.30 -24.13 31.49
CA CYS A 168 3.89 -22.99 32.20
C CYS A 168 3.11 -21.69 31.97
N ALA A 169 2.70 -21.40 30.73
CA ALA A 169 1.93 -20.21 30.41
C ALA A 169 0.52 -20.23 31.04
N GLN A 170 -0.13 -21.39 31.08
CA GLN A 170 -1.43 -21.55 31.76
C GLN A 170 -1.32 -21.28 33.26
N LEU A 171 -0.28 -21.80 33.92
CA LEU A 171 -0.04 -21.58 35.35
C LEU A 171 0.41 -20.14 35.66
N GLY A 172 1.12 -19.51 34.74
CA GLY A 172 1.67 -18.16 34.88
C GLY A 172 0.75 -17.02 34.45
N ALA A 173 -0.54 -17.28 34.17
CA ALA A 173 -1.47 -16.30 33.60
C ALA A 173 -0.95 -15.65 32.29
N GLY A 174 -0.16 -16.39 31.52
CA GLY A 174 0.39 -15.95 30.24
C GLY A 174 -0.69 -15.76 29.18
N GLN A 175 -0.49 -14.76 28.32
CA GLN A 175 -1.38 -14.51 27.20
C GLN A 175 -1.20 -15.60 26.15
N HIS A 176 -2.23 -16.42 25.97
CA HIS A 176 -2.26 -17.55 25.03
C HIS A 176 -3.15 -17.28 23.82
N VAL A 177 -3.99 -16.24 23.90
CA VAL A 177 -4.93 -15.84 22.85
C VAL A 177 -4.91 -14.33 22.64
N LEU A 178 -4.97 -13.91 21.38
CA LEU A 178 -5.29 -12.55 20.97
C LEU A 178 -6.67 -12.52 20.31
N LEU A 179 -7.42 -11.48 20.59
CA LEU A 179 -8.71 -11.21 19.95
C LEU A 179 -8.60 -9.95 19.09
N TRP A 180 -9.18 -10.03 17.90
CA TRP A 180 -9.18 -9.00 16.88
C TRP A 180 -10.63 -8.61 16.59
N SER A 181 -10.86 -7.34 16.28
CA SER A 181 -12.14 -6.81 15.83
C SER A 181 -11.96 -6.11 14.49
N PHE A 182 -12.94 -6.26 13.61
CA PHE A 182 -12.98 -5.64 12.30
C PHE A 182 -14.33 -4.93 12.13
N GLU A 183 -14.27 -3.71 11.63
CA GLU A 183 -15.36 -2.79 11.25
C GLU A 183 -15.11 -2.31 9.81
#